data_AF-A0A961LEM3-F1
#
_entry.id   AF-A0A961LEM3-F1
#
_cell.length_a   1.000
_cell.length_b   1.000
_cell.length_c   1.000
_cell.angle_alpha   90.00
_cell.angle_beta   90.00
_cell.angle_gamma   90.00
#
_symmetry.space_group_name_H-M   'P 1'
#
loop_
_entity.id
_entity.type
_entity.pdbx_description
1 polymer ?
#
loop_
_entity_poly.entity_id
_entity_poly.type
_entity_poly.pdbx_seq_one_letter_code
_entity_poly.pdbx_strand_id
1 'polypeptide(L)'
;MPDQGQAIGQHSSCRSDNNEVNACFLVHQSKNQKNCREAVMFARLSVTMLCVFCFHAVSEARTVGLCRFDTAGLTFRGDAAEQAKCLLRFVKPKASGSVEQPVPPAISTRIGAPIAITPDKLKACLSARGIAPLDVGGPIDSSDVTRKQRYFVIHDTSSPEINAPATFPDNINDASYAGNRIDRGWGSMQGRVNVLVSRTGQSRTMTDFGVRRTRPAVKLEMTSQVSAARPLFVHVENIQPRIKPAGSWAHKAPDPGFSHAQLQRLSVIYVVASVRAGRWLIPAFHFNVDSDLYAGVDVHDDPQAFDLAAWGDAVGAFAESCEQ
;
A
#
# COMPACT_ATOMS: atom_id res chain seq x y z
N MET A 1 -14.27 -53.35 31.91
CA MET A 1 -15.11 -53.70 33.08
C MET A 1 -14.73 -52.76 34.22
N PRO A 2 -15.69 -52.14 34.93
CA PRO A 2 -17.00 -51.60 34.52
C PRO A 2 -16.93 -50.03 34.36
N ASP A 3 -17.85 -49.24 33.78
CA ASP A 3 -19.34 -49.26 33.63
C ASP A 3 -20.08 -48.74 34.92
N GLN A 4 -21.03 -47.79 34.98
CA GLN A 4 -21.87 -46.97 34.05
C GLN A 4 -21.93 -45.49 34.58
N GLY A 5 -22.75 -44.51 34.17
CA GLY A 5 -23.84 -44.32 33.19
C GLY A 5 -24.19 -42.80 33.09
N GLN A 6 -24.75 -42.19 32.04
CA GLN A 6 -25.99 -42.38 31.26
C GLN A 6 -27.33 -41.90 31.91
N ALA A 7 -27.90 -40.81 31.35
CA ALA A 7 -29.33 -40.50 31.16
C ALA A 7 -29.42 -39.20 30.31
N ILE A 8 -29.95 -39.11 29.08
CA ILE A 8 -31.28 -39.43 28.47
C ILE A 8 -32.26 -38.25 28.54
N GLY A 9 -32.84 -37.89 27.38
CA GLY A 9 -33.85 -36.82 27.25
C GLY A 9 -34.21 -36.45 25.80
N GLN A 10 -34.81 -37.37 25.03
CA GLN A 10 -35.49 -37.09 23.76
C GLN A 10 -37.01 -37.10 23.95
N HIS A 11 -37.77 -36.35 23.12
CA HIS A 11 -39.10 -36.65 22.52
C HIS A 11 -39.71 -35.36 21.90
N SER A 12 -39.91 -35.26 20.57
CA SER A 12 -41.16 -35.51 19.77
C SER A 12 -42.35 -34.56 20.08
N SER A 13 -43.22 -34.09 19.15
CA SER A 13 -43.30 -34.15 17.67
C SER A 13 -44.54 -33.36 17.15
N CYS A 14 -44.49 -32.84 15.91
CA CYS A 14 -45.58 -32.69 14.91
C CYS A 14 -46.92 -31.91 15.16
N ARG A 15 -47.41 -31.29 14.05
CA ARG A 15 -48.81 -30.85 13.73
C ARG A 15 -49.39 -29.65 14.54
N SER A 16 -50.39 -28.88 14.07
CA SER A 16 -50.96 -28.60 12.72
C SER A 16 -51.98 -27.43 12.80
N ASP A 17 -52.18 -26.70 11.70
CA ASP A 17 -53.39 -26.00 11.21
C ASP A 17 -54.27 -25.07 12.10
N ASN A 18 -54.52 -23.87 11.54
CA ASN A 18 -55.79 -23.11 11.41
C ASN A 18 -56.82 -23.00 12.57
N ASN A 19 -57.04 -21.76 13.04
CA ASN A 19 -58.32 -20.98 12.97
C ASN A 19 -58.12 -19.63 13.73
N GLU A 20 -58.55 -18.47 13.22
CA GLU A 20 -59.87 -17.79 13.47
C GLU A 20 -60.24 -17.67 14.97
N VAL A 21 -60.81 -16.57 15.49
CA VAL A 21 -61.87 -15.69 14.93
C VAL A 21 -61.89 -14.27 15.58
N ASN A 22 -62.73 -13.39 15.00
CA ASN A 22 -63.33 -12.12 15.51
C ASN A 22 -62.70 -10.81 14.99
N ALA A 23 -63.26 -10.03 14.05
CA ALA A 23 -64.61 -9.75 13.50
C ALA A 23 -65.27 -8.45 14.01
N CYS A 24 -65.47 -7.52 13.06
CA CYS A 24 -66.56 -6.53 12.95
C CYS A 24 -66.59 -6.11 11.45
N PHE A 25 -67.57 -6.46 10.59
CA PHE A 25 -68.97 -5.96 10.50
C PHE A 25 -69.02 -4.41 10.44
N LEU A 26 -69.60 -3.71 9.44
CA LEU A 26 -70.64 -3.97 8.41
C LEU A 26 -70.37 -3.05 7.16
N VAL A 27 -70.51 -3.48 5.88
CA VAL A 27 -71.72 -3.45 5.00
C VAL A 27 -72.17 -2.00 4.64
N HIS A 28 -72.47 -1.59 3.39
CA HIS A 28 -73.15 -2.27 2.25
C HIS A 28 -72.67 -1.81 0.85
N GLN A 29 -73.00 -2.57 -0.20
CA GLN A 29 -72.85 -2.16 -1.62
C GLN A 29 -74.16 -1.53 -2.15
N SER A 30 -74.10 -0.67 -3.18
CA SER A 30 -75.02 -0.80 -4.34
C SER A 30 -74.58 -0.03 -5.60
N LYS A 31 -74.72 -0.77 -6.71
CA LYS A 31 -74.62 -0.45 -8.15
C LYS A 31 -75.27 0.87 -8.63
N ASN A 32 -74.73 1.39 -9.74
CA ASN A 32 -75.37 1.54 -11.08
C ASN A 32 -75.29 2.91 -11.79
N GLN A 33 -74.78 2.83 -13.03
CA GLN A 33 -75.25 3.49 -14.26
C GLN A 33 -75.05 5.00 -14.57
N LYS A 34 -74.32 5.19 -15.70
CA LYS A 34 -74.63 6.02 -16.89
C LYS A 34 -74.33 7.53 -16.87
N ASN A 35 -73.42 7.86 -17.78
CA ASN A 35 -73.49 8.94 -18.78
C ASN A 35 -73.90 10.35 -18.34
N CYS A 36 -72.95 11.29 -18.43
CA CYS A 36 -73.19 12.49 -19.23
C CYS A 36 -71.90 12.97 -19.90
N ARG A 37 -72.05 13.64 -21.05
CA ARG A 37 -70.97 14.27 -21.82
C ARG A 37 -70.59 15.60 -21.19
N GLU A 38 -69.33 16.02 -21.32
CA GLU A 38 -68.99 17.31 -21.94
C GLU A 38 -67.53 17.39 -22.33
N ALA A 39 -67.18 18.35 -23.20
CA ALA A 39 -65.90 18.41 -23.89
C ALA A 39 -65.23 19.78 -23.71
N VAL A 40 -63.90 19.81 -23.52
CA VAL A 40 -63.08 21.01 -23.72
C VAL A 40 -61.79 20.66 -24.49
N MET A 41 -61.42 21.58 -25.38
CA MET A 41 -60.34 21.50 -26.36
C MET A 41 -58.93 21.85 -25.81
N PHE A 42 -57.93 21.53 -26.64
CA PHE A 42 -56.65 22.23 -26.84
C PHE A 42 -55.65 22.39 -25.66
N ALA A 43 -54.56 21.61 -25.74
CA ALA A 43 -53.20 22.14 -25.58
C ALA A 43 -52.22 21.32 -26.45
N ARG A 44 -51.54 21.96 -27.41
CA ARG A 44 -50.44 21.33 -28.17
C ARG A 44 -49.14 21.44 -27.37
N LEU A 45 -48.55 20.32 -26.96
CA LEU A 45 -47.22 20.31 -26.35
C LEU A 45 -46.14 20.40 -27.42
N SER A 46 -45.49 21.56 -27.52
CA SER A 46 -44.22 21.70 -28.27
C SER A 46 -43.07 21.14 -27.43
N VAL A 47 -42.65 19.91 -27.72
CA VAL A 47 -41.47 19.30 -27.07
C VAL A 47 -40.20 19.95 -27.62
N THR A 48 -39.73 20.98 -26.94
CA THR A 48 -38.41 21.57 -27.22
C THR A 48 -37.36 20.62 -26.66
N MET A 49 -36.71 19.87 -27.55
CA MET A 49 -35.65 18.91 -27.21
C MET A 49 -34.41 19.67 -26.72
N LEU A 50 -34.35 19.91 -25.41
CA LEU A 50 -33.23 20.56 -24.75
C LEU A 50 -32.03 19.61 -24.74
N CYS A 51 -31.16 19.71 -25.75
CA CYS A 51 -29.87 19.01 -25.76
C CYS A 51 -28.99 19.52 -24.62
N VAL A 52 -29.10 18.88 -23.46
CA VAL A 52 -28.16 19.04 -22.34
C VAL A 52 -26.84 18.44 -22.80
N PHE A 53 -25.98 19.29 -23.35
CA PHE A 53 -24.57 18.98 -23.54
C PHE A 53 -23.94 18.81 -22.15
N CYS A 54 -23.93 17.57 -21.66
CA CYS A 54 -23.09 17.17 -20.55
C CYS A 54 -21.63 17.30 -20.98
N PHE A 55 -21.08 18.52 -20.85
CA PHE A 55 -19.65 18.77 -20.84
C PHE A 55 -19.05 17.96 -19.70
N HIS A 56 -18.63 16.73 -20.03
CA HIS A 56 -17.76 15.96 -19.18
C HIS A 56 -16.46 16.76 -19.12
N ALA A 57 -16.21 17.43 -18.00
CA ALA A 57 -14.94 18.07 -17.75
C ALA A 57 -13.87 16.98 -17.83
N VAL A 58 -13.15 16.94 -18.96
CA VAL A 58 -12.00 16.06 -19.14
C VAL A 58 -11.01 16.48 -18.07
N SER A 59 -10.76 15.62 -17.08
CA SER A 59 -9.73 15.86 -16.07
C SER A 59 -8.42 16.04 -16.81
N GLU A 60 -7.91 17.27 -16.89
CA GLU A 60 -6.70 17.56 -17.66
C GLU A 60 -5.54 16.72 -17.14
N ALA A 61 -4.83 16.10 -18.08
CA ALA A 61 -3.60 15.37 -17.79
C ALA A 61 -2.60 16.37 -17.20
N ARG A 62 -2.21 16.16 -15.94
CA ARG A 62 -1.33 17.07 -15.21
C ARG A 62 0.00 16.38 -14.95
N THR A 63 1.08 17.12 -15.11
CA THR A 63 2.38 16.73 -14.53
C THR A 63 2.49 17.29 -13.11
N VAL A 64 2.75 16.43 -12.13
CA VAL A 64 2.88 16.80 -10.71
C VAL A 64 4.20 16.30 -10.10
N GLY A 65 4.68 16.97 -9.06
CA GLY A 65 5.80 16.50 -8.26
C GLY A 65 7.19 16.73 -8.87
N LEU A 66 8.20 16.62 -8.02
CA LEU A 66 9.63 16.79 -8.32
C LEU A 66 10.05 15.93 -9.53
N CYS A 67 9.67 14.66 -9.52
CA CYS A 67 9.98 13.69 -10.58
C CYS A 67 8.93 13.64 -11.71
N ARG A 68 8.08 14.67 -11.81
CA ARG A 68 7.17 14.90 -12.95
C ARG A 68 6.30 13.68 -13.28
N PHE A 69 5.48 13.27 -12.31
CA PHE A 69 4.47 12.23 -12.49
C PHE A 69 3.35 12.72 -13.41
N ASP A 70 3.10 12.01 -14.50
CA ASP A 70 1.95 12.17 -15.39
C ASP A 70 0.73 11.46 -14.80
N THR A 71 -0.30 12.23 -14.44
CA THR A 71 -1.54 11.72 -13.85
C THR A 71 -2.41 10.93 -14.83
N ALA A 72 -2.20 11.05 -16.16
CA ALA A 72 -2.94 10.29 -17.17
C ALA A 72 -2.28 8.94 -17.50
N GLY A 73 -0.98 8.95 -17.83
CA GLY A 73 -0.19 7.73 -18.09
C GLY A 73 0.16 6.91 -16.84
N LEU A 74 -0.04 7.50 -15.65
CA LEU A 74 0.31 6.93 -14.34
C LEU A 74 1.79 6.53 -14.28
N THR A 75 2.67 7.45 -14.66
CA THR A 75 4.12 7.21 -14.73
C THR A 75 4.93 8.46 -14.37
N PHE A 76 6.11 8.28 -13.77
CA PHE A 76 7.08 9.37 -13.72
C PHE A 76 7.68 9.60 -15.11
N ARG A 77 8.27 10.79 -15.31
CA ARG A 77 8.86 11.18 -16.59
C ARG A 77 10.19 10.47 -16.83
N GLY A 78 10.40 10.03 -18.07
CA GLY A 78 11.64 9.43 -18.55
C GLY A 78 11.58 7.91 -18.62
N ASP A 79 12.67 7.29 -19.05
CA ASP A 79 12.83 5.83 -18.97
C ASP A 79 13.01 5.35 -17.52
N ALA A 80 13.11 4.04 -17.32
CA ALA A 80 13.17 3.46 -15.98
C ALA A 80 14.44 3.85 -15.18
N ALA A 81 15.56 4.12 -15.86
CA ALA A 81 16.80 4.59 -15.25
C ALA A 81 16.75 6.10 -14.94
N GLU A 82 16.20 6.91 -15.84
CA GLU A 82 15.94 8.34 -15.60
C GLU A 82 14.99 8.54 -14.40
N GLN A 83 13.92 7.75 -14.33
CA GLN A 83 12.98 7.74 -13.20
C GLN A 83 13.68 7.37 -11.90
N ALA A 84 14.44 6.27 -11.87
CA ALA A 84 15.20 5.86 -10.67
C ALA A 84 16.22 6.92 -10.22
N LYS A 85 16.93 7.56 -11.16
CA LYS A 85 17.87 8.65 -10.85
C LYS A 85 17.17 9.82 -10.14
N CYS A 86 15.93 10.15 -10.53
CA CYS A 86 15.16 11.19 -9.84
C CYS A 86 14.59 10.70 -8.49
N LEU A 87 14.04 9.49 -8.45
CA LEU A 87 13.33 8.97 -7.28
C LEU A 87 14.25 8.53 -6.13
N LEU A 88 15.53 8.25 -6.43
CA LEU A 88 16.58 7.91 -5.45
C LEU A 88 17.50 9.08 -5.07
N ARG A 89 17.13 10.34 -5.35
CA ARG A 89 17.88 11.52 -4.88
C ARG A 89 18.05 11.50 -3.35
N PHE A 90 19.24 11.84 -2.84
CA PHE A 90 19.53 11.89 -1.41
C PHE A 90 18.62 12.90 -0.70
N VAL A 91 17.85 12.44 0.28
CA VAL A 91 16.89 13.25 1.04
C VAL A 91 17.61 14.06 2.11
N LYS A 92 17.40 15.39 2.13
CA LYS A 92 17.98 16.25 3.17
C LYS A 92 17.11 16.23 4.43
N PRO A 93 17.71 16.30 5.63
CA PRO A 93 16.97 16.41 6.88
C PRO A 93 16.02 17.61 6.92
N LYS A 94 14.97 17.50 7.74
CA LYS A 94 13.88 18.46 7.91
C LYS A 94 13.14 18.78 6.61
N ALA A 95 13.07 17.79 5.71
CA ALA A 95 12.42 17.88 4.40
C ALA A 95 12.91 19.04 3.52
N SER A 96 14.19 19.44 3.68
CA SER A 96 14.76 20.64 3.04
C SER A 96 15.21 20.43 1.57
N GLY A 97 14.50 19.56 0.83
CA GLY A 97 14.81 19.18 -0.54
C GLY A 97 15.62 17.88 -0.67
N SER A 98 15.97 17.51 -1.90
CA SER A 98 16.86 16.39 -2.21
C SER A 98 17.92 16.75 -3.25
N VAL A 99 19.05 16.04 -3.25
CA VAL A 99 20.17 16.25 -4.18
C VAL A 99 20.47 14.97 -4.96
N GLU A 100 21.05 15.11 -6.15
CA GLU A 100 21.44 13.94 -6.95
C GLU A 100 22.52 13.13 -6.24
N GLN A 101 22.41 11.81 -6.35
CA GLN A 101 23.44 10.85 -5.94
C GLN A 101 23.52 9.74 -7.00
N PRO A 102 24.65 9.00 -7.08
CA PRO A 102 24.78 7.88 -8.00
C PRO A 102 23.77 6.77 -7.68
N VAL A 103 23.13 6.20 -8.71
CA VAL A 103 22.36 4.95 -8.57
C VAL A 103 23.32 3.78 -8.72
N PRO A 104 23.43 2.86 -7.74
CA PRO A 104 24.39 1.76 -7.75
C PRO A 104 24.27 0.89 -9.03
N PRO A 105 25.39 0.42 -9.62
CA PRO A 105 25.37 -0.40 -10.83
C PRO A 105 24.48 -1.64 -10.74
N ALA A 106 24.46 -2.29 -9.57
CA ALA A 106 23.63 -3.46 -9.29
C ALA A 106 22.13 -3.20 -9.46
N ILE A 107 21.69 -1.94 -9.33
CA ILE A 107 20.31 -1.50 -9.53
C ILE A 107 20.13 -0.89 -10.93
N SER A 108 20.99 0.06 -11.33
CA SER A 108 20.83 0.85 -12.57
C SER A 108 20.96 0.04 -13.86
N THR A 109 21.68 -1.08 -13.85
CA THR A 109 21.77 -2.00 -15.01
C THR A 109 20.56 -2.93 -15.15
N ARG A 110 19.70 -3.02 -14.14
CA ARG A 110 18.61 -4.01 -14.06
C ARG A 110 17.20 -3.38 -14.11
N ILE A 111 17.00 -2.19 -13.54
CA ILE A 111 15.70 -1.51 -13.42
C ILE A 111 14.87 -1.52 -14.72
N GLY A 112 13.58 -1.87 -14.60
CA GLY A 112 12.61 -1.88 -15.70
C GLY A 112 12.69 -3.10 -16.62
N ALA A 113 13.86 -3.75 -16.70
CA ALA A 113 14.05 -4.96 -17.51
C ALA A 113 13.29 -6.17 -16.92
N PRO A 114 12.96 -7.19 -17.76
CA PRO A 114 12.50 -8.48 -17.27
C PRO A 114 13.48 -9.08 -16.27
N ILE A 115 12.95 -9.73 -15.22
CA ILE A 115 13.77 -10.40 -14.21
C ILE A 115 13.96 -11.88 -14.57
N ALA A 116 15.21 -12.36 -14.52
CA ALA A 116 15.57 -13.74 -14.89
C ALA A 116 15.28 -14.76 -13.77
N ILE A 117 15.24 -14.31 -12.52
CA ILE A 117 14.93 -15.15 -11.36
C ILE A 117 13.47 -15.60 -11.45
N THR A 118 13.25 -16.91 -11.61
CA THR A 118 11.90 -17.49 -11.66
C THR A 118 11.29 -17.58 -10.26
N PRO A 119 9.94 -17.64 -10.12
CA PRO A 119 9.29 -17.85 -8.83
C PRO A 119 9.82 -19.06 -8.07
N ASP A 120 10.16 -20.15 -8.76
CA ASP A 120 10.63 -21.38 -8.12
C ASP A 120 12.10 -21.30 -7.68
N LYS A 121 12.98 -20.65 -8.46
CA LYS A 121 14.33 -20.29 -7.99
C LYS A 121 14.27 -19.41 -6.74
N LEU A 122 13.39 -18.40 -6.74
CA LEU A 122 13.20 -17.53 -5.58
C LEU A 122 12.66 -18.30 -4.36
N LYS A 123 11.65 -19.18 -4.53
CA LYS A 123 11.13 -20.04 -3.44
C LYS A 123 12.25 -20.89 -2.82
N ALA A 124 13.08 -21.52 -3.65
CA ALA A 124 14.23 -22.31 -3.18
C ALA A 124 15.26 -21.42 -2.45
N CYS A 125 15.61 -20.26 -3.02
CA CYS A 125 16.56 -19.30 -2.46
C CYS A 125 16.14 -18.76 -1.08
N LEU A 126 14.84 -18.48 -0.89
CA LEU A 126 14.26 -18.05 0.39
C LEU A 126 14.23 -19.20 1.41
N SER A 127 13.82 -20.41 0.98
CA SER A 127 13.78 -21.61 1.81
C SER A 127 15.16 -21.96 2.37
N ALA A 128 16.20 -21.92 1.53
CA ALA A 128 17.60 -22.14 1.94
C ALA A 128 18.12 -21.11 2.96
N ARG A 129 17.45 -19.96 3.12
CA ARG A 129 17.76 -18.91 4.10
C ARG A 129 16.80 -18.89 5.29
N GLY A 130 15.85 -19.83 5.37
CA GLY A 130 14.83 -19.87 6.41
C GLY A 130 13.86 -18.69 6.37
N ILE A 131 13.70 -18.02 5.22
CA ILE A 131 12.82 -16.85 5.07
C ILE A 131 11.43 -17.32 4.63
N ALA A 132 10.41 -17.07 5.47
CA ALA A 132 9.04 -17.38 5.09
C ALA A 132 8.50 -16.34 4.09
N PRO A 133 7.68 -16.74 3.09
CA PRO A 133 7.06 -15.79 2.16
C PRO A 133 6.23 -14.70 2.86
N LEU A 134 5.60 -15.03 4.01
CA LEU A 134 4.85 -14.09 4.84
C LEU A 134 5.73 -13.00 5.52
N ASP A 135 7.05 -13.17 5.54
CA ASP A 135 7.96 -12.13 6.03
C ASP A 135 8.28 -11.09 4.94
N VAL A 136 8.10 -11.44 3.65
CA VAL A 136 8.64 -10.71 2.50
C VAL A 136 7.59 -10.33 1.44
N GLY A 137 6.32 -10.21 1.83
CA GLY A 137 5.24 -9.68 1.01
C GLY A 137 4.16 -10.67 0.58
N GLY A 138 4.19 -11.92 1.06
CA GLY A 138 3.20 -12.95 0.77
C GLY A 138 3.70 -14.07 -0.14
N PRO A 139 2.82 -14.99 -0.62
CA PRO A 139 3.17 -16.07 -1.52
C PRO A 139 3.88 -15.58 -2.78
N ILE A 140 4.87 -16.34 -3.26
CA ILE A 140 5.82 -15.89 -4.30
C ILE A 140 5.23 -15.88 -5.72
N ASP A 141 4.01 -16.39 -5.90
CA ASP A 141 3.36 -16.44 -7.21
C ASP A 141 2.81 -15.06 -7.64
N SER A 142 2.72 -14.85 -8.97
CA SER A 142 2.26 -13.59 -9.56
C SER A 142 0.73 -13.51 -9.65
N SER A 143 0.18 -12.31 -9.52
CA SER A 143 -1.25 -12.02 -9.71
C SER A 143 -1.46 -10.81 -10.63
N ASP A 144 -2.71 -10.51 -10.99
CA ASP A 144 -3.05 -9.29 -11.74
C ASP A 144 -2.74 -7.99 -10.98
N VAL A 145 -2.56 -8.07 -9.66
CA VAL A 145 -2.09 -6.94 -8.84
C VAL A 145 -0.58 -6.81 -8.98
N THR A 146 0.18 -7.90 -8.82
CA THR A 146 1.65 -7.83 -8.88
C THR A 146 2.15 -7.47 -10.27
N ARG A 147 1.52 -7.98 -11.33
CA ARG A 147 1.85 -7.63 -12.73
C ARG A 147 1.67 -6.15 -13.08
N LYS A 148 0.92 -5.39 -12.27
CA LYS A 148 0.74 -3.93 -12.43
C LYS A 148 1.77 -3.11 -11.67
N GLN A 149 2.52 -3.72 -10.75
CA GLN A 149 3.52 -3.01 -9.96
C GLN A 149 4.68 -2.53 -10.85
N ARG A 150 5.11 -1.29 -10.63
CA ARG A 150 6.19 -0.59 -11.33
C ARG A 150 7.19 0.02 -10.36
N TYR A 151 6.73 0.40 -9.17
CA TYR A 151 7.49 1.19 -8.21
C TYR A 151 7.64 0.49 -6.87
N PHE A 152 8.82 0.64 -6.25
CA PHE A 152 9.14 0.13 -4.93
C PHE A 152 9.53 1.30 -4.02
N VAL A 153 8.59 1.77 -3.21
CA VAL A 153 8.80 2.93 -2.34
C VAL A 153 9.37 2.48 -1.00
N ILE A 154 10.50 3.06 -0.65
CA ILE A 154 11.20 2.88 0.63
C ILE A 154 10.78 4.03 1.54
N HIS A 155 10.20 3.66 2.68
CA HIS A 155 9.74 4.54 3.75
C HIS A 155 10.59 4.34 4.99
N ASP A 156 10.57 5.32 5.88
CA ASP A 156 10.98 5.14 7.27
C ASP A 156 9.86 5.57 8.22
N THR A 157 9.63 4.78 9.27
CA THR A 157 8.44 4.94 10.13
C THR A 157 8.46 6.22 10.97
N SER A 158 9.60 6.92 10.99
CA SER A 158 9.95 7.98 11.93
C SER A 158 9.65 7.65 13.41
N SER A 159 9.58 6.36 13.75
CA SER A 159 9.06 5.82 15.01
C SER A 159 9.83 4.58 15.48
N PRO A 160 9.99 4.37 16.80
CA PRO A 160 9.54 5.23 17.90
C PRO A 160 10.30 6.55 18.03
N GLU A 161 9.62 7.59 18.53
CA GLU A 161 10.24 8.87 18.88
C GLU A 161 11.09 8.73 20.16
N ILE A 162 12.27 9.36 20.18
CA ILE A 162 13.17 9.45 21.34
C ILE A 162 13.28 10.93 21.74
N ASN A 163 12.78 11.31 22.91
CA ASN A 163 12.77 12.72 23.33
C ASN A 163 14.17 13.22 23.66
N ALA A 164 14.56 14.37 23.10
CA ALA A 164 15.78 15.06 23.50
C ALA A 164 15.71 15.47 24.99
N PRO A 165 16.84 15.48 25.74
CA PRO A 165 18.22 15.35 25.26
C PRO A 165 18.73 13.91 25.11
N ALA A 166 17.88 12.88 25.19
CA ALA A 166 18.34 11.50 25.02
C ALA A 166 18.93 11.24 23.63
N THR A 167 19.96 10.41 23.58
CA THR A 167 20.58 9.91 22.35
C THR A 167 19.90 8.62 21.88
N PHE A 168 20.29 8.13 20.70
CA PHE A 168 19.99 6.75 20.34
C PHE A 168 20.66 5.80 21.36
N PRO A 169 19.97 4.76 21.84
CA PRO A 169 20.57 3.78 22.73
C PRO A 169 21.51 2.86 21.94
N ASP A 170 22.59 2.39 22.55
CA ASP A 170 23.60 1.57 21.88
C ASP A 170 22.99 0.28 21.27
N ASN A 171 21.98 -0.28 21.95
CA ASN A 171 21.27 -1.48 21.52
C ASN A 171 20.16 -1.25 20.47
N ILE A 172 20.07 -0.06 19.86
CA ILE A 172 19.01 0.33 18.90
C ILE A 172 18.83 -0.66 17.74
N ASN A 173 19.89 -1.39 17.36
CA ASN A 173 19.86 -2.38 16.29
C ASN A 173 19.53 -3.81 16.76
N ASP A 174 19.41 -4.03 18.08
CA ASP A 174 19.27 -5.37 18.69
C ASP A 174 17.82 -5.74 19.01
N ALA A 175 17.56 -7.04 19.18
CA ALA A 175 16.26 -7.55 19.61
C ALA A 175 15.88 -7.12 21.04
N SER A 176 16.86 -6.70 21.86
CA SER A 176 16.59 -6.15 23.21
C SER A 176 15.95 -4.76 23.17
N TYR A 177 16.14 -3.98 22.10
CA TYR A 177 15.51 -2.67 21.99
C TYR A 177 14.03 -2.80 21.68
N ALA A 178 13.19 -2.30 22.59
CA ALA A 178 11.74 -2.51 22.55
C ALA A 178 11.07 -1.95 21.27
N GLY A 179 11.70 -0.98 20.58
CA GLY A 179 11.23 -0.44 19.31
C GLY A 179 11.33 -1.41 18.14
N ASN A 180 12.17 -2.45 18.22
CA ASN A 180 12.34 -3.44 17.15
C ASN A 180 11.26 -4.54 17.12
N ARG A 181 10.30 -4.50 18.06
CA ARG A 181 9.20 -5.48 18.12
C ARG A 181 8.21 -5.25 16.98
N ILE A 182 8.15 -6.21 16.06
CA ILE A 182 7.36 -6.14 14.80
C ILE A 182 5.96 -6.77 14.91
N ASP A 183 5.71 -7.50 15.99
CA ASP A 183 4.46 -8.20 16.28
C ASP A 183 3.33 -7.25 16.71
N ARG A 184 3.67 -6.11 17.31
CA ARG A 184 2.75 -5.20 18.03
C ARG A 184 3.02 -3.72 17.74
N GLY A 185 1.99 -2.87 17.90
CA GLY A 185 2.10 -1.40 17.74
C GLY A 185 1.86 -0.88 16.31
N TRP A 186 1.95 -1.73 15.29
CA TRP A 186 1.94 -1.32 13.88
C TRP A 186 0.58 -1.48 13.16
N GLY A 187 -0.53 -1.66 13.90
CA GLY A 187 -1.86 -1.91 13.31
C GLY A 187 -2.38 -0.79 12.39
N SER A 188 -1.91 0.45 12.57
CA SER A 188 -2.25 1.61 11.72
C SER A 188 -1.73 1.51 10.28
N MET A 189 -0.69 0.71 10.05
CA MET A 189 -0.06 0.44 8.75
C MET A 189 -0.83 -0.58 7.91
N GLN A 190 -1.74 -1.35 8.52
CA GLN A 190 -2.55 -2.35 7.83
C GLN A 190 -3.34 -1.71 6.67
N GLY A 191 -3.19 -2.26 5.46
CA GLY A 191 -3.82 -1.74 4.25
C GLY A 191 -3.24 -0.43 3.68
N ARG A 192 -2.26 0.20 4.35
CA ARG A 192 -1.49 1.36 3.83
C ARG A 192 -0.22 0.94 3.11
N VAL A 193 0.53 0.00 3.71
CA VAL A 193 1.85 -0.44 3.24
C VAL A 193 1.87 -1.96 3.09
N ASN A 194 2.90 -2.49 2.42
CA ASN A 194 2.96 -3.90 2.11
C ASN A 194 3.81 -4.71 3.10
N VAL A 195 5.01 -4.23 3.44
CA VAL A 195 5.92 -4.91 4.38
C VAL A 195 6.46 -3.91 5.40
N LEU A 196 6.65 -4.36 6.63
CA LEU A 196 7.37 -3.66 7.69
C LEU A 196 8.70 -4.38 7.97
N VAL A 197 9.77 -3.64 8.27
CA VAL A 197 11.11 -4.18 8.55
C VAL A 197 11.70 -3.54 9.81
N SER A 198 12.06 -4.35 10.81
CA SER A 198 12.73 -3.88 12.04
C SER A 198 14.23 -3.65 11.86
N ARG A 199 14.89 -2.95 12.81
CA ARG A 199 16.36 -2.75 12.77
C ARG A 199 17.17 -4.03 12.92
N THR A 200 16.54 -5.13 13.33
CA THR A 200 17.16 -6.46 13.40
C THR A 200 17.09 -7.23 12.07
N GLY A 201 16.45 -6.68 11.03
CA GLY A 201 16.21 -7.40 9.78
C GLY A 201 15.08 -8.43 9.83
N GLN A 202 14.36 -8.57 10.96
CA GLN A 202 13.04 -9.20 10.98
C GLN A 202 12.05 -8.34 10.18
N SER A 203 11.19 -8.98 9.38
CA SER A 203 10.16 -8.31 8.57
C SER A 203 8.83 -9.04 8.66
N ARG A 204 7.75 -8.32 8.31
CA ARG A 204 6.37 -8.83 8.37
C ARG A 204 5.55 -8.26 7.22
N THR A 205 4.81 -9.11 6.53
CA THR A 205 3.79 -8.66 5.57
C THR A 205 2.63 -7.99 6.31
N MET A 206 2.40 -6.73 6.00
CA MET A 206 1.21 -5.97 6.41
C MET A 206 0.10 -6.12 5.37
N THR A 207 0.44 -5.94 4.08
CA THR A 207 -0.49 -6.19 2.97
C THR A 207 0.25 -6.94 1.86
N ASP A 208 -0.22 -8.13 1.52
CA ASP A 208 0.35 -8.95 0.45
C ASP A 208 0.50 -8.15 -0.85
N PHE A 209 1.63 -8.29 -1.58
CA PHE A 209 1.79 -7.61 -2.88
C PHE A 209 0.71 -8.02 -3.90
N GLY A 210 0.13 -9.21 -3.75
CA GLY A 210 -0.98 -9.72 -4.56
C GLY A 210 -2.35 -9.15 -4.21
N VAL A 211 -2.47 -8.37 -3.12
CA VAL A 211 -3.72 -7.77 -2.63
C VAL A 211 -3.70 -6.26 -2.84
N ARG A 212 -4.80 -5.70 -3.36
CA ARG A 212 -4.92 -4.25 -3.58
C ARG A 212 -5.00 -3.52 -2.23
N ARG A 213 -4.02 -2.64 -1.96
CA ARG A 213 -4.05 -1.73 -0.80
C ARG A 213 -5.29 -0.84 -0.80
N THR A 214 -5.95 -0.73 0.35
CA THR A 214 -7.18 0.05 0.51
C THR A 214 -6.90 1.51 0.86
N ARG A 215 -5.72 1.82 1.41
CA ARG A 215 -5.33 3.14 1.89
C ARG A 215 -4.04 3.61 1.18
N PRO A 216 -3.82 4.92 1.02
CA PRO A 216 -2.57 5.46 0.52
C PRO A 216 -1.44 5.34 1.56
N ALA A 217 -0.20 5.21 1.06
CA ALA A 217 1.02 5.37 1.84
C ALA A 217 1.84 6.62 1.45
N VAL A 218 1.66 7.14 0.23
CA VAL A 218 2.19 8.44 -0.20
C VAL A 218 1.04 9.36 -0.62
N LYS A 219 1.23 10.67 -0.57
CA LYS A 219 0.24 11.71 -0.89
C LYS A 219 -0.20 11.66 -2.35
N LEU A 220 0.69 11.28 -3.27
CA LEU A 220 0.34 11.00 -4.67
C LEU A 220 -0.84 10.02 -4.81
N GLU A 221 -1.01 9.06 -3.89
CA GLU A 221 -2.06 8.04 -3.91
C GLU A 221 -3.37 8.44 -3.21
N MET A 222 -3.42 9.64 -2.61
CA MET A 222 -4.60 10.14 -1.93
C MET A 222 -5.76 10.33 -2.91
N THR A 223 -6.99 10.26 -2.40
CA THR A 223 -8.22 10.20 -3.21
C THR A 223 -8.45 11.42 -4.09
N SER A 224 -7.90 12.57 -3.73
CA SER A 224 -7.92 13.82 -4.51
C SER A 224 -6.76 14.02 -5.47
N GLN A 225 -5.73 13.16 -5.44
CA GLN A 225 -4.52 13.28 -6.25
C GLN A 225 -4.55 12.24 -7.40
N VAL A 226 -4.02 11.04 -7.19
CA VAL A 226 -3.98 9.99 -8.22
C VAL A 226 -4.25 8.59 -7.63
N SER A 227 -5.43 8.40 -7.01
CA SER A 227 -5.78 7.10 -6.39
C SER A 227 -5.78 5.89 -7.36
N ALA A 228 -5.86 6.13 -8.66
CA ALA A 228 -5.68 5.12 -9.71
C ALA A 228 -4.25 4.55 -9.76
N ALA A 229 -3.24 5.30 -9.33
CA ALA A 229 -1.83 4.88 -9.34
C ALA A 229 -1.50 3.86 -8.23
N ARG A 230 -2.33 3.70 -7.19
CA ARG A 230 -2.05 2.85 -6.03
C ARG A 230 -1.64 1.40 -6.34
N PRO A 231 -2.21 0.69 -7.34
CA PRO A 231 -1.77 -0.66 -7.70
C PRO A 231 -0.36 -0.73 -8.31
N LEU A 232 0.23 0.41 -8.69
CA LEU A 232 1.58 0.48 -9.28
C LEU A 232 2.68 0.48 -8.22
N PHE A 233 2.37 0.79 -6.97
CA PHE A 233 3.34 0.97 -5.89
C PHE A 233 3.29 -0.16 -4.86
N VAL A 234 4.47 -0.74 -4.61
CA VAL A 234 4.80 -1.51 -3.41
C VAL A 234 5.43 -0.56 -2.39
N HIS A 235 5.04 -0.64 -1.12
CA HIS A 235 5.60 0.20 -0.05
C HIS A 235 6.19 -0.66 1.06
N VAL A 236 7.43 -0.34 1.46
CA VAL A 236 8.12 -0.98 2.57
C VAL A 236 8.48 0.05 3.63
N GLU A 237 7.94 -0.14 4.82
CA GLU A 237 8.22 0.63 6.03
C GLU A 237 9.42 0.04 6.76
N ASN A 238 10.37 0.89 7.14
CA ASN A 238 11.56 0.48 7.88
C ASN A 238 11.53 1.17 9.25
N ILE A 239 11.48 0.39 10.32
CA ILE A 239 11.41 0.90 11.70
C ILE A 239 12.63 1.78 11.94
N GLN A 240 12.36 3.06 12.13
CA GLN A 240 13.38 4.09 12.19
C GLN A 240 13.13 5.01 13.36
N PRO A 241 13.72 4.73 14.53
CA PRO A 241 13.64 5.65 15.67
C PRO A 241 14.22 7.00 15.28
N ARG A 242 13.58 8.08 15.74
CA ARG A 242 14.00 9.46 15.47
C ARG A 242 14.11 10.24 16.78
N ILE A 243 15.15 11.06 16.92
CA ILE A 243 15.24 12.02 18.04
C ILE A 243 14.28 13.18 17.80
N LYS A 244 13.53 13.54 18.85
CA LYS A 244 12.53 14.60 18.89
C LYS A 244 12.93 15.71 19.87
N PRO A 245 13.36 16.87 19.37
CA PRO A 245 13.57 18.05 20.20
C PRO A 245 12.26 18.62 20.74
N ALA A 246 12.31 19.25 21.91
CA ALA A 246 11.17 19.96 22.49
C ALA A 246 10.64 21.03 21.52
N GLY A 247 9.31 21.12 21.38
CA GLY A 247 8.66 22.06 20.45
C GLY A 247 8.84 21.71 18.96
N SER A 248 9.36 20.52 18.63
CA SER A 248 9.60 20.07 17.25
C SER A 248 9.06 18.66 17.02
N TRP A 249 9.04 18.24 15.75
CA TRP A 249 8.76 16.87 15.34
C TRP A 249 10.04 16.03 15.32
N ALA A 250 9.91 14.70 15.26
CA ALA A 250 11.01 13.75 15.35
C ALA A 250 11.83 13.67 14.05
N HIS A 251 12.79 14.59 13.89
CA HIS A 251 13.43 14.90 12.61
C HIS A 251 14.90 14.47 12.48
N LYS A 252 15.47 13.75 13.46
CA LYS A 252 16.85 13.27 13.38
C LYS A 252 16.86 11.75 13.41
N ALA A 253 17.31 11.11 12.34
CA ALA A 253 17.63 9.68 12.31
C ALA A 253 19.02 9.38 12.93
N PRO A 254 19.33 8.10 13.21
CA PRO A 254 20.68 7.60 13.45
C PRO A 254 21.56 7.75 12.21
N ASP A 255 22.85 7.51 12.39
CA ASP A 255 23.84 7.47 11.33
C ASP A 255 24.69 6.19 11.50
N PRO A 256 24.68 5.24 10.54
CA PRO A 256 23.81 5.21 9.36
C PRO A 256 22.33 5.12 9.74
N GLY A 257 21.45 5.61 8.87
CA GLY A 257 20.00 5.61 9.09
C GLY A 257 19.49 4.20 9.32
N PHE A 258 19.45 3.40 8.25
CA PHE A 258 19.03 2.00 8.32
C PHE A 258 20.19 1.12 8.78
N SER A 259 19.90 0.09 9.57
CA SER A 259 20.92 -0.91 9.95
C SER A 259 21.32 -1.78 8.76
N HIS A 260 22.50 -2.42 8.83
CA HIS A 260 22.92 -3.38 7.82
C HIS A 260 21.88 -4.51 7.61
N ALA A 261 21.28 -5.01 8.70
CA ALA A 261 20.24 -6.03 8.66
C ALA A 261 18.93 -5.53 8.00
N GLN A 262 18.59 -4.24 8.14
CA GLN A 262 17.50 -3.63 7.37
C GLN A 262 17.81 -3.61 5.87
N LEU A 263 19.00 -3.17 5.48
CA LEU A 263 19.37 -3.11 4.06
C LEU A 263 19.38 -4.49 3.40
N GLN A 264 19.94 -5.50 4.08
CA GLN A 264 19.86 -6.90 3.66
C GLN A 264 18.42 -7.39 3.51
N ARG A 265 17.55 -7.15 4.50
CA ARG A 265 16.15 -7.61 4.41
C ARG A 265 15.37 -6.86 3.33
N LEU A 266 15.61 -5.56 3.18
CA LEU A 266 14.98 -4.71 2.16
C LEU A 266 15.37 -5.15 0.75
N SER A 267 16.61 -5.61 0.54
CA SER A 267 17.05 -6.14 -0.76
C SER A 267 16.32 -7.43 -1.14
N VAL A 268 16.12 -8.35 -0.18
CA VAL A 268 15.27 -9.54 -0.37
C VAL A 268 13.85 -9.14 -0.78
N ILE A 269 13.24 -8.21 -0.06
CA ILE A 269 11.86 -7.76 -0.31
C ILE A 269 11.74 -7.09 -1.70
N TYR A 270 12.74 -6.33 -2.14
CA TYR A 270 12.79 -5.71 -3.47
C TYR A 270 12.87 -6.74 -4.60
N VAL A 271 13.71 -7.77 -4.44
CA VAL A 271 13.80 -8.87 -5.42
C VAL A 271 12.51 -9.69 -5.44
N VAL A 272 11.90 -9.98 -4.28
CA VAL A 272 10.59 -10.68 -4.21
C VAL A 272 9.49 -9.91 -4.93
N ALA A 273 9.39 -8.59 -4.69
CA ALA A 273 8.44 -7.73 -5.38
C ALA A 273 8.68 -7.71 -6.90
N SER A 274 9.95 -7.64 -7.32
CA SER A 274 10.35 -7.65 -8.73
C SER A 274 10.03 -8.97 -9.45
N VAL A 275 10.33 -10.12 -8.83
CA VAL A 275 9.97 -11.45 -9.37
C VAL A 275 8.46 -11.58 -9.53
N ARG A 276 7.68 -11.15 -8.53
CA ARG A 276 6.21 -11.17 -8.59
C ARG A 276 5.63 -10.22 -9.66
N ALA A 277 6.32 -9.12 -9.97
CA ALA A 277 5.96 -8.20 -11.05
C ALA A 277 6.45 -8.65 -12.45
N GLY A 278 7.34 -9.64 -12.51
CA GLY A 278 7.99 -10.11 -13.73
C GLY A 278 9.04 -9.15 -14.31
N ARG A 279 9.46 -8.13 -13.53
CA ARG A 279 10.41 -7.09 -13.93
C ARG A 279 11.09 -6.48 -12.71
N TRP A 280 12.28 -5.95 -12.88
CA TRP A 280 12.92 -5.11 -11.86
C TRP A 280 12.10 -3.83 -11.64
N LEU A 281 11.57 -3.65 -10.42
CA LEU A 281 10.80 -2.44 -10.07
C LEU A 281 11.71 -1.22 -10.03
N ILE A 282 11.15 -0.04 -10.30
CA ILE A 282 11.83 1.25 -10.15
C ILE A 282 11.80 1.61 -8.65
N PRO A 283 12.94 1.61 -7.93
CA PRO A 283 12.96 1.98 -6.53
C PRO A 283 12.83 3.50 -6.35
N ALA A 284 12.24 3.90 -5.22
CA ALA A 284 11.95 5.29 -4.91
C ALA A 284 12.03 5.57 -3.40
N PHE A 285 12.43 6.77 -3.03
CA PHE A 285 12.27 7.30 -1.67
C PHE A 285 10.95 8.06 -1.55
N HIS A 286 10.25 7.90 -0.42
CA HIS A 286 8.98 8.57 -0.15
C HIS A 286 9.05 10.09 -0.37
N PHE A 287 10.06 10.77 0.21
CA PHE A 287 10.26 12.21 0.02
C PHE A 287 10.25 12.61 -1.47
N ASN A 288 10.94 11.88 -2.35
CA ASN A 288 11.03 12.22 -3.78
C ASN A 288 9.75 11.92 -4.57
N VAL A 289 8.89 11.02 -4.07
CA VAL A 289 7.56 10.74 -4.65
C VAL A 289 6.57 11.87 -4.33
N ASP A 290 6.63 12.41 -3.11
CA ASP A 290 5.67 13.41 -2.62
C ASP A 290 6.14 14.88 -2.70
N SER A 291 7.42 15.11 -2.99
CA SER A 291 7.96 16.46 -3.20
C SER A 291 7.29 17.18 -4.35
N ASP A 292 6.99 18.47 -4.15
CA ASP A 292 6.45 19.42 -5.14
C ASP A 292 5.15 19.00 -5.84
N LEU A 293 4.35 18.09 -5.24
CA LEU A 293 3.05 17.69 -5.80
C LEU A 293 2.09 18.88 -5.96
N TYR A 294 2.05 19.77 -4.96
CA TYR A 294 1.33 21.04 -4.98
C TYR A 294 1.88 21.98 -3.89
N ALA A 295 1.50 23.26 -3.94
CA ALA A 295 1.91 24.24 -2.93
C ALA A 295 1.35 23.89 -1.54
N GLY A 296 2.17 23.98 -0.49
CA GLY A 296 1.78 23.69 0.89
C GLY A 296 1.73 22.21 1.27
N VAL A 297 2.35 21.32 0.49
CA VAL A 297 2.52 19.91 0.87
C VAL A 297 3.54 19.77 2.00
N ASP A 298 3.09 19.25 3.14
CA ASP A 298 3.91 18.89 4.30
C ASP A 298 4.80 17.64 4.05
N VAL A 299 5.86 17.78 3.27
CA VAL A 299 6.74 16.66 2.87
C VAL A 299 7.41 15.99 4.08
N HIS A 300 7.33 14.65 4.15
CA HIS A 300 8.10 13.83 5.11
C HIS A 300 9.48 13.52 4.52
N ASP A 301 10.51 13.51 5.37
CA ASP A 301 11.92 13.43 4.94
C ASP A 301 12.52 12.02 4.93
N ASP A 302 11.67 11.03 4.69
CA ASP A 302 12.06 9.62 4.72
C ASP A 302 12.41 9.07 3.32
N PRO A 303 13.38 8.13 3.26
CA PRO A 303 14.23 7.68 4.35
C PRO A 303 15.41 8.65 4.62
N GLN A 304 15.66 8.99 5.89
CA GLN A 304 16.87 9.73 6.26
C GLN A 304 18.11 8.83 6.32
N ALA A 305 19.27 9.40 5.97
CA ALA A 305 20.60 8.77 6.10
C ALA A 305 20.67 7.35 5.51
N PHE A 306 19.97 7.13 4.39
CA PHE A 306 19.92 5.86 3.68
C PHE A 306 21.21 5.64 2.89
N ASP A 307 21.95 4.57 3.22
CA ASP A 307 23.11 4.14 2.45
C ASP A 307 22.65 3.43 1.17
N LEU A 308 22.55 4.21 0.10
CA LEU A 308 22.12 3.71 -1.20
C LEU A 308 23.13 2.73 -1.81
N ALA A 309 24.44 2.90 -1.55
CA ALA A 309 25.48 2.01 -2.07
C ALA A 309 25.39 0.63 -1.41
N ALA A 310 25.41 0.57 -0.08
CA ALA A 310 25.32 -0.69 0.66
C ALA A 310 24.00 -1.44 0.39
N TRP A 311 22.90 -0.72 0.14
CA TRP A 311 21.66 -1.36 -0.29
C TRP A 311 21.76 -1.94 -1.71
N GLY A 312 22.38 -1.22 -2.65
CA GLY A 312 22.61 -1.70 -4.02
C GLY A 312 23.47 -2.96 -4.05
N ASP A 313 24.53 -3.01 -3.26
CA ASP A 313 25.38 -4.20 -3.12
C ASP A 313 24.60 -5.38 -2.53
N ALA A 314 23.77 -5.13 -1.51
CA ALA A 314 22.88 -6.15 -0.95
C ALA A 314 21.79 -6.64 -1.93
N VAL A 315 21.36 -5.82 -2.90
CA VAL A 315 20.48 -6.24 -4.00
C VAL A 315 21.21 -7.13 -4.98
N GLY A 316 22.42 -6.75 -5.42
CA GLY A 316 23.25 -7.57 -6.31
C GLY A 316 23.55 -8.94 -5.71
N ALA A 317 24.10 -8.95 -4.49
CA ALA A 317 24.46 -10.18 -3.79
C ALA A 317 23.28 -11.13 -3.57
N PHE A 318 22.10 -10.61 -3.19
CA PHE A 318 20.91 -11.46 -3.05
C PHE A 318 20.44 -12.01 -4.40
N ALA A 319 20.33 -11.16 -5.42
CA ALA A 319 19.88 -11.55 -6.76
C ALA A 319 20.76 -12.66 -7.36
N GLU A 320 22.07 -12.45 -7.41
CA GLU A 320 23.07 -13.39 -7.95
C GLU A 320 23.05 -14.73 -7.19
N SER A 321 22.76 -14.70 -5.88
CA SER A 321 22.63 -15.89 -5.05
C SER A 321 21.31 -16.66 -5.20
N CYS A 322 20.36 -16.14 -6.00
CA CYS A 322 19.14 -16.81 -6.42
C CYS A 322 19.10 -17.12 -7.94
N GLU A 323 20.11 -16.66 -8.70
CA GLU A 323 20.25 -16.93 -10.14
C GLU A 323 21.00 -18.25 -10.41
N GLN A 324 21.79 -18.71 -9.45
CA GLN A 324 22.45 -20.03 -9.42
C GLN A 324 21.37 -21.13 -9.30
#